data_AF-A0A8R1HHM9-F1
#
_entry.id   AF-A0A8R1HHM9-F1
#
_cell.length_a   1.000
_cell.length_b   1.000
_cell.length_c   1.000
_cell.angle_alpha   90.00
_cell.angle_beta   90.00
_cell.angle_gamma   90.00
#
_symmetry.space_group_name_H-M   'P 1'
#
loop_
_entity.id
_entity.type
_entity.pdbx_description
1 polymer ?
#
loop_
_entity_poly.entity_id
_entity_poly.type
_entity_poly.pdbx_seq_one_letter_code
_entity_poly.pdbx_strand_id
1 'polypeptide(L)'
;MTVGGRGEEERRAVGKVGGGEDEDEEEAVDEWTSSLLVLLEPKEDKLVIKLVNAPTDATDAQAAFAAFTSPGEFTISMSATT
;
A
#
# COMPACT_ATOMS: atom_id res chain seq x y z
N MET A 1 50.63 -28.62 -17.26
CA MET A 1 50.07 -27.37 -16.74
C MET A 1 49.33 -27.70 -15.44
N THR A 2 50.03 -27.56 -14.31
CA THR A 2 49.74 -28.10 -12.96
C THR A 2 50.99 -27.78 -12.09
N VAL A 3 51.02 -27.50 -10.77
CA VAL A 3 50.05 -27.25 -9.66
C VAL A 3 50.66 -26.12 -8.78
N GLY A 4 49.95 -25.25 -8.06
CA GLY A 4 48.50 -25.01 -8.06
C GLY A 4 47.84 -24.52 -6.75
N GLY A 5 48.54 -24.12 -5.67
CA GLY A 5 47.84 -23.50 -4.52
C GLY A 5 48.61 -23.11 -3.26
N ARG A 6 47.86 -22.41 -2.38
CA ARG A 6 47.96 -22.28 -0.89
C ARG A 6 49.03 -21.37 -0.24
N GLY A 7 48.53 -20.43 0.57
CA GLY A 7 49.23 -19.69 1.66
C GLY A 7 49.61 -18.24 1.31
N GLU A 8 49.73 -17.29 2.26
CA GLU A 8 49.21 -17.21 3.64
C GLU A 8 49.27 -15.72 4.11
N GLU A 9 48.51 -15.36 5.16
CA GLU A 9 48.54 -14.12 5.98
C GLU A 9 49.26 -12.83 5.49
N GLU A 10 48.54 -11.70 5.39
CA GLU A 10 49.04 -10.38 5.85
C GLU A 10 47.99 -9.66 6.72
N ARG A 11 48.43 -8.93 7.74
CA ARG A 11 47.59 -8.23 8.73
C ARG A 11 47.71 -6.71 8.61
N ARG A 12 46.61 -5.99 8.35
CA ARG A 12 46.35 -4.56 8.68
C ARG A 12 44.95 -4.19 8.16
N ALA A 13 44.18 -3.29 8.78
CA ALA A 13 44.34 -2.59 10.07
C ALA A 13 42.95 -2.30 10.68
N VAL A 14 42.90 -1.82 11.92
CA VAL A 14 41.65 -1.34 12.54
C VAL A 14 41.14 -0.11 11.79
N GLY A 15 39.98 -0.22 11.16
CA GLY A 15 39.23 0.90 10.56
C GLY A 15 37.92 1.13 11.31
N LYS A 16 37.97 1.81 12.46
CA LYS A 16 36.74 2.27 13.14
C LYS A 16 36.21 3.53 12.45
N VAL A 17 35.28 3.32 11.53
CA VAL A 17 34.25 4.29 11.11
C VAL A 17 32.98 3.82 11.84
N GLY A 18 32.25 4.61 12.61
CA GLY A 18 31.61 5.86 12.19
C GLY A 18 30.23 5.47 11.62
N GLY A 19 29.11 5.56 12.33
CA GLY A 19 28.88 6.14 13.66
C GLY A 19 28.03 7.41 13.54
N GLY A 20 26.72 7.19 13.41
CA GLY A 20 25.70 8.12 12.92
C GLY A 20 24.73 7.35 12.02
N GLU A 21 23.58 7.95 11.69
CA GLU A 21 22.59 7.42 10.72
C GLU A 21 21.79 6.18 11.20
N ASP A 22 21.48 6.09 12.50
CA ASP A 22 20.46 5.19 13.09
C ASP A 22 19.20 5.98 13.59
N GLU A 23 19.16 7.31 13.46
CA GLU A 23 18.13 8.17 14.08
C GLU A 23 16.93 8.49 13.15
N ASP A 24 17.09 8.39 11.83
CA ASP A 24 16.04 8.69 10.84
C ASP A 24 14.94 7.60 10.74
N GLU A 25 15.17 6.39 11.26
CA GLU A 25 14.21 5.28 11.15
C GLU A 25 13.00 5.39 12.11
N GLU A 26 13.14 6.01 13.30
CA GLU A 26 12.01 6.13 14.23
C GLU A 26 11.02 7.25 13.84
N GLU A 27 11.49 8.39 13.29
CA GLU A 27 10.59 9.47 12.84
C GLU A 27 9.72 9.02 11.65
N ALA A 28 10.29 8.25 10.72
CA ALA A 28 9.56 7.68 9.59
C ALA A 28 8.46 6.67 10.00
N VAL A 29 8.63 6.00 11.16
CA VAL A 29 7.60 5.12 11.73
C VAL A 29 6.47 5.91 12.37
N ASP A 30 6.75 7.06 13.02
CA ASP A 30 5.69 7.87 13.63
C ASP A 30 4.76 8.49 12.57
N GLU A 31 5.29 9.05 11.46
CA GLU A 31 4.43 9.59 10.39
C GLU A 31 3.57 8.50 9.74
N TRP A 32 4.14 7.31 9.48
CA TRP A 32 3.39 6.21 8.85
C TRP A 32 2.35 5.60 9.82
N THR A 33 2.66 5.47 11.11
CA THR A 33 1.70 4.94 12.11
C THR A 33 0.64 5.97 12.50
N SER A 34 0.96 7.26 12.57
CA SER A 34 -0.04 8.35 12.66
C SER A 34 -0.98 8.35 11.46
N SER A 35 -0.46 8.14 10.24
CA SER A 35 -1.28 7.98 9.03
C SER A 35 -2.14 6.71 9.06
N LEU A 36 -1.68 5.64 9.70
CA LEU A 36 -2.43 4.39 9.88
C LEU A 36 -3.54 4.54 10.94
N LEU A 37 -3.31 5.33 11.99
CA LEU A 37 -4.29 5.64 13.03
C LEU A 37 -5.53 6.32 12.45
N VAL A 38 -5.35 7.35 11.62
CA VAL A 38 -6.44 8.06 10.90
C VAL A 38 -7.22 7.13 9.94
N LEU A 39 -6.63 6.00 9.53
CA LEU A 39 -7.28 4.96 8.74
C LEU A 39 -8.02 3.90 9.57
N LEU A 40 -7.87 3.91 10.89
CA LEU A 40 -8.48 2.97 11.84
C LEU A 40 -9.44 3.63 12.84
N GLU A 41 -9.59 4.96 12.81
CA GLU A 41 -10.57 5.68 13.62
C GLU A 41 -12.03 5.27 13.25
N PRO A 42 -12.92 5.10 14.24
CA PRO A 42 -14.35 4.89 14.02
C PRO A 42 -14.98 5.97 13.13
N LYS A 43 -15.69 5.54 12.08
CA LYS A 43 -16.10 6.44 10.99
C LYS A 43 -17.41 6.02 10.33
N GLU A 44 -18.24 7.02 10.01
CA GLU A 44 -19.41 6.88 9.15
C GLU A 44 -19.04 7.10 7.68
N ASP A 45 -19.02 6.02 6.91
CA ASP A 45 -18.89 6.03 5.45
C ASP A 45 -20.21 5.64 4.77
N LYS A 46 -20.25 5.66 3.44
CA LYS A 46 -21.43 5.21 2.67
C LYS A 46 -21.05 4.57 1.33
N LEU A 47 -21.71 3.47 1.01
CA LEU A 47 -21.66 2.84 -0.31
C LEU A 47 -22.87 3.30 -1.13
N VAL A 48 -22.63 4.05 -2.21
CA VAL A 48 -23.69 4.49 -3.14
C VAL A 48 -23.71 3.56 -4.35
N ILE A 49 -24.74 2.72 -4.43
CA ILE A 49 -24.96 1.77 -5.52
C ILE A 49 -25.87 2.43 -6.55
N LYS A 50 -25.39 2.51 -7.80
CA LYS A 50 -26.17 3.02 -8.94
C LYS A 50 -26.41 1.88 -9.91
N LEU A 51 -27.65 1.77 -10.41
CA LEU A 51 -28.08 0.72 -11.33
C LEU A 51 -28.43 1.33 -12.69
N VAL A 52 -28.26 0.57 -13.77
CA VAL A 52 -28.79 0.89 -15.11
C VAL A 52 -29.47 -0.35 -15.68
N ASN A 53 -30.41 -0.17 -16.60
CA ASN A 53 -30.93 -1.30 -17.36
C ASN A 53 -29.88 -1.73 -18.39
N ALA A 54 -29.27 -2.90 -18.18
CA ALA A 54 -28.27 -3.43 -19.11
C ALA A 54 -28.87 -3.67 -20.52
N PRO A 55 -28.16 -3.32 -21.60
CA PRO A 55 -28.44 -3.83 -22.93
C PRO A 55 -28.40 -5.37 -22.97
N THR A 56 -29.20 -5.98 -23.84
CA THR A 56 -29.28 -7.43 -24.04
C THR A 56 -27.94 -8.09 -24.38
N ASP A 57 -27.05 -7.33 -25.01
CA ASP A 57 -25.77 -7.79 -25.57
C ASP A 57 -24.56 -7.22 -24.81
N ALA A 58 -24.78 -6.58 -23.65
CA ALA A 58 -23.71 -5.99 -22.84
C ALA A 58 -22.92 -7.06 -22.07
N THR A 59 -21.67 -7.27 -22.47
CA THR A 59 -20.72 -8.17 -21.78
C THR A 59 -19.82 -7.45 -20.78
N ASP A 60 -19.61 -6.14 -20.91
CA ASP A 60 -18.96 -5.29 -19.90
C ASP A 60 -19.99 -4.38 -19.22
N ALA A 61 -20.09 -4.51 -17.90
CA ALA A 61 -20.95 -3.68 -17.07
C ALA A 61 -20.43 -2.23 -16.94
N GLN A 62 -19.12 -1.98 -17.02
CA GLN A 62 -18.55 -0.65 -16.82
C GLN A 62 -18.80 0.27 -18.03
N ALA A 63 -18.51 -0.19 -19.24
CA ALA A 63 -18.84 0.54 -20.47
C ALA A 63 -20.36 0.71 -20.65
N ALA A 64 -21.17 -0.30 -20.27
CA ALA A 64 -22.61 -0.16 -20.25
C ALA A 64 -23.06 0.92 -19.24
N PHE A 65 -22.56 0.91 -18.00
CA PHE A 65 -22.91 1.93 -17.00
C PHE A 65 -22.48 3.34 -17.43
N ALA A 66 -21.31 3.49 -18.06
CA ALA A 66 -20.86 4.79 -18.59
C ALA A 66 -21.73 5.33 -19.75
N ALA A 67 -22.44 4.45 -20.47
CA ALA A 67 -23.29 4.83 -21.60
C ALA A 67 -24.73 5.22 -21.22
N PHE A 68 -25.19 4.93 -19.99
CA PHE A 68 -26.57 5.17 -19.56
C PHE A 68 -26.65 5.99 -18.27
N THR A 69 -27.60 6.93 -18.20
CA THR A 69 -27.91 7.61 -16.94
C THR A 69 -28.67 6.67 -16.01
N SER A 70 -28.18 6.52 -14.77
CA SER A 70 -28.86 5.75 -13.73
C SER A 70 -30.17 6.43 -13.31
N PRO A 71 -31.33 5.73 -13.27
CA PRO A 71 -32.62 6.32 -12.91
C PRO A 71 -32.80 6.54 -11.40
N GLY A 72 -31.86 6.09 -10.56
CA GLY A 72 -31.89 6.25 -9.12
C GLY A 72 -30.71 5.54 -8.44
N GLU A 73 -30.38 5.97 -7.22
CA GLU A 73 -29.29 5.43 -6.42
C GLU A 73 -29.79 4.85 -5.09
N PHE A 74 -29.15 3.78 -4.64
CA PHE A 74 -29.36 3.15 -3.35
C PHE A 74 -28.12 3.42 -2.48
N THR A 75 -28.31 4.12 -1.37
CA THR A 75 -27.21 4.38 -0.41
C THR A 75 -27.30 3.41 0.76
N ILE A 76 -26.19 2.74 1.05
CA ILE A 76 -25.99 1.93 2.25
C ILE A 76 -25.02 2.70 3.16
N SER A 77 -25.50 3.12 4.34
CA SER A 77 -24.61 3.68 5.37
C SER A 77 -23.71 2.58 5.94
N MET A 78 -22.45 2.90 6.21
CA MET A 78 -21.45 1.98 6.73
C MET A 78 -20.77 2.59 7.95
N SER A 79 -21.18 2.15 9.13
CA SER A 79 -20.62 2.57 10.42
C SER A 79 -19.46 1.65 10.81
N ALA A 80 -18.24 2.17 10.81
CA ALA A 80 -17.07 1.50 11.39
C ALA A 80 -16.95 1.86 12.87
N THR A 81 -17.01 0.87 13.76
CA THR A 81 -16.91 1.05 15.22
C THR A 81 -15.83 0.16 15.81
N THR A 82 -15.02 0.71 16.71
CA THR A 82 -14.11 -0.03 17.62
C THR A 82 -14.87 -0.82 18.68
#